data_AF-A0AAW5EHT8-F1
#
_entry.id   AF-A0AAW5EHT8-F1
#
_cell.length_a   1.000
_cell.length_b   1.000
_cell.length_c   1.000
_cell.angle_alpha   90.00
_cell.angle_beta   90.00
_cell.angle_gamma   90.00
#
_symmetry.space_group_name_H-M   'P 1'
#
loop_
_entity.id
_entity.type
_entity.pdbx_description
1 polymer ?
#
loop_
_entity_poly.entity_id
_entity_poly.type
_entity_poly.pdbx_seq_one_letter_code
_entity_poly.pdbx_strand_id
1 'polypeptide(L)' 'GEVVILKDDFEKINEKRASLNQSLFANPRNAASGSLRQLDTSITKERNLKFYPWGVGENTLNFTKHSEVMQFIRE' A
#
# COMPACT_ATOMS: atom_id res chain seq x y z
N GLY A 1 7.91 3.39 5.84
CA GLY A 1 6.64 2.61 5.78
C GLY A 1 6.51 1.97 4.42
N GLU A 2 5.49 1.12 4.24
CA GLU A 2 5.27 0.42 2.98
C GLU A 2 3.79 0.49 2.58
N VAL A 3 3.55 0.76 1.29
CA VAL A 3 2.21 0.70 0.68
C VAL A 3 2.05 -0.67 0.04
N VAL A 4 1.00 -1.39 0.42
CA VAL A 4 0.74 -2.76 -0.01
C VAL A 4 -0.69 -2.93 -0.51
N ILE A 5 -0.92 -4.03 -1.23
CA ILE A 5 -2.24 -4.55 -1.57
C ILE A 5 -2.33 -5.94 -0.92
N LEU A 6 -3.40 -6.21 -0.18
CA LEU A 6 -3.61 -7.52 0.43
C LEU A 6 -3.91 -8.57 -0.64
N LYS A 7 -3.67 -9.83 -0.33
CA LYS A 7 -3.82 -10.93 -1.29
C LYS A 7 -5.21 -10.95 -1.94
N ASP A 8 -6.26 -10.88 -1.13
CA ASP A 8 -7.65 -10.90 -1.60
C ASP A 8 -7.99 -9.68 -2.48
N ASP A 9 -7.44 -8.51 -2.16
CA ASP A 9 -7.62 -7.30 -2.98
C ASP A 9 -6.86 -7.43 -4.32
N PHE A 10 -5.67 -8.03 -4.31
CA PHE A 10 -4.89 -8.29 -5.51
C PHE A 10 -5.61 -9.25 -6.46
N GLU A 11 -6.22 -10.32 -5.93
CA GLU A 11 -7.02 -11.28 -6.70
C GLU A 11 -8.21 -10.58 -7.36
N LYS A 12 -9.00 -9.80 -6.60
CA LYS A 12 -10.12 -9.00 -7.13
C LYS A 12 -9.70 -8.00 -8.21
N ILE A 13 -8.54 -7.36 -8.02
CA ILE A 13 -8.00 -6.43 -9.02
C ILE A 13 -7.69 -7.16 -10.32
N ASN A 14 -7.06 -8.33 -10.26
CA ASN A 14 -6.74 -9.12 -11.44
C ASN A 14 -7.99 -9.69 -12.11
N GLU A 15 -9.00 -10.11 -11.35
CA GLU A 15 -10.32 -10.52 -11.88
C GLU A 15 -10.98 -9.38 -12.68
N LYS A 16 -11.03 -8.16 -12.11
CA LYS A 16 -11.57 -6.96 -12.79
C LYS A 16 -10.77 -6.64 -14.07
N ARG A 17 -9.44 -6.85 -14.06
CA ARG A 17 -8.60 -6.62 -15.24
C ARG A 17 -8.83 -7.67 -16.32
N ALA A 18 -8.96 -8.94 -15.93
CA ALA A 18 -9.27 -10.04 -16.83
C ALA A 18 -10.60 -9.82 -17.55
N SER A 19 -11.66 -9.42 -16.82
CA SER A 19 -12.98 -9.15 -17.42
C SER A 19 -12.98 -7.97 -18.39
N LEU A 20 -12.01 -7.07 -18.27
CA LEU A 20 -11.77 -5.95 -19.19
C LEU A 20 -10.72 -6.24 -20.27
N ASN A 21 -10.27 -7.50 -20.42
CA ASN A 21 -9.20 -7.92 -21.33
C ASN A 21 -7.89 -7.13 -21.16
N GLN A 22 -7.58 -6.72 -19.93
CA GLN A 22 -6.34 -6.01 -19.59
C GLN A 22 -5.27 -6.96 -19.07
N SER A 23 -3.99 -6.61 -19.29
CA SER A 23 -2.86 -7.36 -18.76
C SER A 23 -2.92 -7.46 -17.23
N LEU A 24 -2.76 -8.66 -16.69
CA LEU A 24 -2.76 -8.90 -15.25
C LEU A 24 -1.49 -8.35 -14.60
N PHE A 25 -1.59 -8.01 -13.31
CA PHE A 25 -0.41 -7.75 -12.51
C PHE A 25 0.25 -9.07 -12.11
N ALA A 26 1.59 -9.12 -12.23
CA ALA A 26 2.36 -10.33 -11.91
C ALA A 26 2.42 -10.65 -10.41
N ASN A 27 2.34 -9.63 -9.55
CA ASN A 27 2.39 -9.79 -8.08
C ASN A 27 1.79 -8.56 -7.37
N PRO A 28 1.44 -8.67 -6.07
CA PRO A 28 0.87 -7.56 -5.29
C PRO A 28 1.77 -6.32 -5.22
N ARG A 29 3.10 -6.48 -5.22
CA ARG A 29 4.06 -5.35 -5.22
C ARG A 29 3.91 -4.49 -6.47
N ASN A 30 3.84 -5.11 -7.65
CA ASN A 30 3.67 -4.42 -8.93
C ASN A 30 2.30 -3.75 -9.00
N ALA A 31 1.26 -4.43 -8.51
CA ALA A 31 -0.08 -3.86 -8.40
C ALA A 31 -0.09 -2.62 -7.50
N ALA A 32 0.55 -2.67 -6.32
CA ALA A 32 0.64 -1.54 -5.39
C ALA A 32 1.41 -0.36 -6.01
N SER A 33 2.58 -0.61 -6.61
CA SER A 33 3.39 0.43 -7.24
C SER A 33 2.68 1.10 -8.41
N GLY A 34 2.05 0.32 -9.29
CA GLY A 34 1.28 0.85 -10.42
C GLY A 34 0.02 1.59 -9.97
N SER A 35 -0.62 1.13 -8.89
CA SER A 35 -1.81 1.77 -8.32
C SER A 35 -1.49 3.09 -7.64
N LEU A 36 -0.35 3.20 -6.95
CA LEU A 36 0.04 4.43 -6.24
C LEU A 36 0.46 5.56 -7.20
N ARG A 37 1.05 5.23 -8.34
CA ARG A 37 1.65 6.17 -9.30
C ARG A 37 0.71 6.56 -10.44
N GLN A 38 -0.57 6.77 -10.14
CA GLN A 38 -1.56 7.23 -11.12
C GLN A 38 -1.65 8.76 -11.10
N LEU A 39 -1.78 9.38 -12.28
CA LEU A 39 -2.04 10.81 -12.41
C LEU A 39 -3.44 11.16 -11.92
N ASP A 40 -4.43 10.31 -12.22
CA ASP A 40 -5.79 10.41 -11.71
C ASP A 40 -5.92 9.64 -10.39
N THR A 41 -6.15 10.37 -9.30
CA THR A 41 -6.28 9.82 -7.95
C THR A 41 -7.54 8.97 -7.76
N SER A 42 -8.55 9.11 -8.63
CA SER A 42 -9.75 8.26 -8.61
C SER A 42 -9.40 6.79 -8.87
N ILE A 43 -8.42 6.55 -9.75
CA ILE A 43 -7.92 5.19 -10.04
C ILE A 43 -7.26 4.60 -8.80
N THR A 44 -6.43 5.38 -8.10
CA THR A 44 -5.76 4.95 -6.87
C THR A 44 -6.78 4.58 -5.78
N LYS A 45 -7.85 5.37 -5.65
CA LYS A 45 -8.92 5.15 -4.66
C LYS A 45 -9.59 3.78 -4.81
N GLU A 46 -9.75 3.29 -6.04
CA GLU A 46 -10.36 1.97 -6.30
C GLU A 46 -9.50 0.76 -5.90
N ARG A 47 -8.21 0.96 -5.62
CA ARG A 47 -7.22 -0.14 -5.49
C ARG A 47 -7.01 -0.63 -4.06
N ASN A 48 -7.78 -0.10 -3.10
CA ASN A 48 -7.77 -0.46 -1.68
C ASN A 48 -6.35 -0.59 -1.09
N LEU A 49 -5.46 0.36 -1.42
CA LEU A 49 -4.10 0.39 -0.91
C LEU A 49 -4.10 0.50 0.61
N LYS A 50 -3.23 -0.26 1.26
CA LYS A 50 -2.96 -0.18 2.70
C LYS A 50 -1.57 0.40 2.93
N PHE A 51 -1.40 1.13 4.01
CA PHE A 51 -0.09 1.63 4.43
C PHE A 51 0.27 1.08 5.80
N TYR A 52 1.46 0.49 5.90
CA TYR A 52 2.03 -0.01 7.14
C TYR A 52 3.30 0.77 7.48
N PRO A 53 3.28 1.63 8.51
CA PRO A 53 4.50 2.27 8.97
C PRO A 53 5.39 1.23 9.66
N TRP A 54 6.70 1.32 9.42
CA TRP A 54 7.72 0.52 10.10
C TRP A 54 8.86 1.40 10.62
N GLY A 55 8.71 2.73 10.54
CA GLY A 55 9.72 3.67 10.99
C GLY A 55 9.29 5.10 10.69
N VAL A 56 10.13 6.02 11.18
CA VAL A 56 9.95 7.47 11.12
C VAL A 56 11.26 8.08 10.60
N GLY A 57 11.14 9.15 9.82
CA GLY A 57 12.28 9.94 9.36
C GLY A 57 12.74 10.93 10.42
N GLU A 58 13.10 12.14 10.00
CA GLU A 58 13.36 13.25 10.93
C GLU A 58 12.14 13.52 11.82
N ASN A 59 12.38 13.59 13.14
CA ASN A 59 11.32 13.74 14.13
C ASN A 59 11.87 14.30 15.45
N THR A 60 10.96 14.74 16.33
CA THR A 60 11.24 15.28 17.67
C THR A 60 10.80 14.34 18.79
N LEU A 61 10.57 13.06 18.50
CA LEU A 61 10.09 12.08 19.48
C LEU A 61 11.22 11.67 20.42
N ASN A 62 10.95 11.70 21.72
CA ASN A 62 11.92 11.35 22.76
C ASN A 62 11.75 9.91 23.26
N PHE A 63 11.74 8.95 22.34
CA PHE A 63 11.69 7.52 22.66
C PHE A 63 13.07 6.88 22.46
N THR A 64 13.41 5.91 23.30
CA THR A 64 14.73 5.25 23.21
C THR A 64 14.66 3.99 22.37
N LYS A 65 13.52 3.28 22.37
CA LYS A 65 13.34 2.06 21.60
C LYS A 65 12.48 2.31 20.37
N HIS A 66 12.89 1.69 19.26
CA HIS A 66 12.06 1.66 18.05
C HIS A 66 10.65 1.10 18.30
N SER A 67 10.51 0.13 19.22
CA SER A 67 9.20 -0.42 19.59
C SER A 67 8.27 0.62 20.22
N GLU A 68 8.80 1.56 21.01
CA GLU A 68 8.04 2.64 21.65
C GLU A 68 7.58 3.66 20.60
N VAL A 69 8.49 4.06 19.72
CA VAL A 69 8.17 4.91 18.55
C VAL A 69 7.05 4.28 17.72
N MET A 70 7.19 3.00 17.40
CA MET A 70 6.23 2.30 16.56
C MET A 70 4.90 2.01 17.27
N GLN A 71 4.91 1.88 18.60
CA GLN A 71 3.67 1.82 19.40
C GLN A 71 2.95 3.17 19.34
N PHE A 72 3.66 4.27 19.60
CA PHE A 72 3.12 5.63 19.52
C PHE A 72 2.53 5.96 18.14
N ILE A 73 3.15 5.49 17.04
CA ILE A 73 2.64 5.71 15.68
C ILE A 73 1.38 4.88 15.37
N ARG A 74 1.19 3.75 16.05
CA ARG A 74 0.08 2.81 15.78
C ARG A 74 -1.17 3.09 16.63
N GLU A 75 -1.01 3.76 17.76
CA GLU A 75 -2.10 4.22 18.65
C GLU A 75 -2.63 5.59 18.20
#